data_AF-A9A6F0-F1
#
_entry.id   AF-A9A6F0-F1
#
_cell.length_a   1.000
_cell.length_b   1.000
_cell.length_c   1.000
_cell.angle_alpha   90.00
_cell.angle_beta   90.00
_cell.angle_gamma   90.00
#
_symmetry.space_group_name_H-M   'P 1'
#
loop_
_entity.id
_entity.type
_entity.pdbx_description
1 polymer ?
#
loop_
_entity_poly.entity_id
_entity_poly.type
_entity_poly.pdbx_seq_one_letter_code
_entity_poly.pdbx_strand_id
1 'polypeptide(L)'
;MLENTPKFLVNVPGENNKIIQIENLETLNVRIESLVPKREKRFKLSPNSEKFERARKKSELFKKFTSEELFPDDFFKLKSHNSLKTNEPDYLIKNKKTGKEFFIKCKFRTYLYKGMFDWSSKDQLNTYRSFENKEKIPVYFAFGLGGCANDPDHSFIMPLKKIKYCRLYPFVLKDWKISTLSDVFKIING
;
A
#
# COMPACT_ATOMS: atom_id res chain seq x y z
N MET A 1 -66.02 29.85 8.00
CA MET A 1 -64.62 30.15 8.35
C MET A 1 -63.75 29.16 7.58
N LEU A 2 -62.92 29.65 6.65
CA LEU A 2 -62.02 28.81 5.84
C LEU A 2 -60.70 28.65 6.62
N GLU A 3 -60.38 27.44 7.04
CA GLU A 3 -59.10 27.13 7.68
C GLU A 3 -57.98 27.12 6.62
N ASN A 4 -57.07 28.09 6.73
CA ASN A 4 -55.85 28.14 5.91
C ASN A 4 -54.84 27.09 6.43
N THR A 5 -54.78 25.95 5.77
CA THR A 5 -53.71 24.96 6.00
C THR A 5 -52.37 25.46 5.45
N PRO A 6 -51.26 25.34 6.21
CA PRO A 6 -49.95 25.82 5.76
C PRO A 6 -49.39 24.95 4.63
N LYS A 7 -49.01 25.59 3.51
CA LYS A 7 -48.38 24.94 2.36
C LYS A 7 -46.87 25.07 2.47
N PHE A 8 -46.15 23.95 2.46
CA PHE A 8 -44.68 23.92 2.55
C PHE A 8 -44.06 23.74 1.16
N LEU A 9 -43.07 24.55 0.83
CA LEU A 9 -42.28 24.44 -0.41
C LEU A 9 -40.91 23.88 -0.06
N VAL A 10 -40.53 22.76 -0.67
CA VAL A 10 -39.25 22.09 -0.40
C VAL A 10 -38.45 21.98 -1.70
N ASN A 11 -37.17 22.32 -1.66
CA ASN A 11 -36.26 22.24 -2.80
C ASN A 11 -35.43 20.95 -2.73
N VAL A 12 -35.44 20.14 -3.79
CA VAL A 12 -34.72 18.85 -3.85
C VAL A 12 -33.56 18.97 -4.84
N PRO A 13 -32.29 18.74 -4.44
CA PRO A 13 -31.16 18.87 -5.34
C PRO A 13 -31.04 17.66 -6.27
N GLY A 14 -30.86 17.89 -7.58
CA GLY A 14 -30.37 16.85 -8.49
C GLY A 14 -30.87 16.89 -9.92
N GLU A 15 -32.11 17.31 -10.19
CA GLU A 15 -32.62 17.42 -11.56
C GLU A 15 -33.81 18.40 -11.58
N ASN A 16 -33.67 19.49 -12.35
CA ASN A 16 -34.67 20.54 -12.63
C ASN A 16 -35.62 20.86 -11.47
N ASN A 17 -35.19 21.76 -10.57
CA ASN A 17 -35.93 22.33 -9.42
C ASN A 17 -37.44 22.41 -9.63
N LYS A 18 -38.16 21.32 -9.35
CA LYS A 18 -39.62 21.27 -9.36
C LYS A 18 -40.12 21.56 -7.96
N ILE A 19 -40.85 22.66 -7.84
CA ILE A 19 -41.57 23.03 -6.63
C ILE A 19 -42.83 22.17 -6.55
N ILE A 20 -42.99 21.39 -5.49
CA ILE A 20 -44.15 20.51 -5.28
C ILE A 20 -44.97 21.07 -4.10
N GLN A 21 -46.28 21.24 -4.31
CA GLN A 21 -47.24 21.65 -3.28
C GLN A 21 -47.77 20.41 -2.56
N ILE A 22 -47.77 20.42 -1.22
CA ILE A 22 -48.10 19.24 -0.39
C ILE A 22 -49.11 19.65 0.69
N GLU A 23 -50.11 18.78 0.91
CA GLU A 23 -51.25 19.05 1.80
C GLU A 23 -51.13 18.42 3.20
N ASN A 24 -50.28 17.39 3.40
CA ASN A 24 -50.03 16.78 4.73
C ASN A 24 -48.65 16.07 4.83
N LEU A 25 -47.99 16.19 5.99
CA LEU A 25 -46.67 15.63 6.34
C LEU A 25 -46.56 14.11 6.19
N GLU A 26 -47.64 13.35 6.36
CA GLU A 26 -47.62 11.88 6.23
C GLU A 26 -47.32 11.42 4.79
N THR A 27 -47.73 12.21 3.79
CA THR A 27 -47.44 11.92 2.37
C THR A 27 -45.98 12.17 1.98
N LEU A 28 -45.23 12.94 2.80
CA LEU A 28 -43.82 13.23 2.59
C LEU A 28 -42.94 11.98 2.80
N ASN A 29 -43.23 11.20 3.84
CA ASN A 29 -42.45 10.00 4.19
C ASN A 29 -42.52 8.91 3.11
N VAL A 30 -43.70 8.70 2.53
CA VAL A 30 -43.91 7.69 1.47
C VAL A 30 -43.20 8.09 0.16
N ARG A 31 -43.15 9.38 -0.16
CA ARG A 31 -42.53 9.87 -1.40
C ARG A 31 -41.00 9.93 -1.29
N ILE A 32 -40.44 10.20 -0.11
CA ILE A 32 -39.00 10.12 0.13
C ILE A 32 -38.50 8.68 -0.05
N GLU A 33 -39.17 7.67 0.50
CA GLU A 33 -38.76 6.26 0.37
C GLU A 33 -38.73 5.77 -1.09
N SER A 34 -39.60 6.29 -1.94
CA SER A 34 -39.63 5.95 -3.38
C SER A 34 -38.63 6.75 -4.23
N LEU A 35 -38.10 7.87 -3.70
CA LEU A 35 -37.08 8.70 -4.34
C LEU A 35 -35.65 8.40 -3.86
N VAL A 36 -35.48 7.62 -2.77
CA VAL A 36 -34.17 7.07 -2.42
C VAL A 36 -33.79 6.07 -3.52
N PRO A 37 -32.71 6.31 -4.28
CA PRO A 37 -32.28 5.38 -5.30
C PRO A 37 -32.05 4.02 -4.63
N LYS A 38 -32.80 3.00 -5.10
CA LYS A 38 -32.56 1.59 -4.75
C LYS A 38 -31.07 1.36 -4.83
N ARG A 39 -30.43 1.15 -3.67
CA ARG A 39 -29.00 0.84 -3.49
C ARG A 39 -28.41 0.35 -4.81
N GLU A 40 -27.55 1.17 -5.42
CA GLU A 40 -26.68 0.69 -6.48
C GLU A 40 -26.15 -0.67 -6.03
N LYS A 41 -26.39 -1.69 -6.85
CA LYS A 41 -25.81 -3.01 -6.63
C LYS A 41 -24.30 -2.79 -6.62
N ARG A 42 -23.72 -2.59 -5.44
CA ARG A 42 -22.28 -2.75 -5.23
C ARG A 42 -22.00 -4.16 -5.74
N PHE A 43 -21.42 -4.27 -6.93
CA PHE A 43 -20.87 -5.52 -7.41
C PHE A 43 -19.94 -6.01 -6.31
N LYS A 44 -20.41 -7.00 -5.53
CA LYS A 44 -19.56 -7.65 -4.54
C LYS A 44 -18.50 -8.39 -5.35
N LEU A 45 -17.33 -7.78 -5.43
CA LEU A 45 -16.11 -8.42 -5.88
C LEU A 45 -16.02 -9.77 -5.16
N SER A 46 -15.68 -10.84 -5.90
CA SER A 46 -15.53 -12.16 -5.28
C SER A 46 -14.55 -12.05 -4.10
N PRO A 47 -14.72 -12.85 -3.02
CA PRO A 47 -13.80 -12.82 -1.87
C PRO A 47 -12.32 -12.92 -2.24
N ASN A 48 -12.02 -13.63 -3.35
CA ASN A 48 -10.66 -13.71 -3.90
C ASN A 48 -10.17 -12.39 -4.50
N SER A 49 -11.01 -11.70 -5.27
CA SER A 49 -10.67 -10.39 -5.83
C SER A 49 -10.52 -9.31 -4.76
N GLU A 50 -11.34 -9.32 -3.70
CA GLU A 50 -11.15 -8.41 -2.57
C GLU A 50 -9.84 -8.68 -1.83
N LYS A 51 -9.53 -9.96 -1.56
CA LYS A 51 -8.26 -10.35 -0.91
C LYS A 51 -7.06 -9.92 -1.74
N PHE A 52 -7.11 -10.14 -3.05
CA PHE A 52 -6.07 -9.72 -3.98
C PHE A 52 -5.88 -8.20 -3.95
N GLU A 53 -6.97 -7.44 -4.01
CA GLU A 53 -6.91 -5.98 -4.03
C GLU A 53 -6.38 -5.41 -2.72
N ARG A 54 -6.75 -6.00 -1.58
CA ARG A 54 -6.15 -5.66 -0.27
C ARG A 54 -4.65 -5.94 -0.25
N ALA A 55 -4.21 -7.09 -0.78
CA ALA A 55 -2.79 -7.42 -0.84
C ALA A 55 -2.01 -6.47 -1.77
N ARG A 56 -2.59 -6.10 -2.91
CA ARG A 56 -2.04 -5.13 -3.84
C ARG A 56 -1.90 -3.75 -3.19
N LYS A 57 -2.98 -3.22 -2.61
CA LYS A 57 -2.96 -1.93 -1.90
C LYS A 57 -1.93 -1.91 -0.79
N LYS A 58 -1.83 -2.99 -0.02
CA LYS A 58 -0.83 -3.16 1.04
C LYS A 58 0.60 -3.12 0.49
N SER A 59 0.85 -3.78 -0.64
CA SER A 59 2.14 -3.73 -1.31
C SER A 59 2.50 -2.32 -1.78
N GLU A 60 1.56 -1.60 -2.39
CA GLU A 60 1.78 -0.24 -2.89
C GLU A 60 2.02 0.75 -1.74
N LEU A 61 1.29 0.63 -0.63
CA LEU A 61 1.51 1.46 0.55
C LEU A 61 2.92 1.28 1.13
N PHE A 62 3.43 0.05 1.21
CA PHE A 62 4.77 -0.19 1.75
C PHE A 62 5.88 0.24 0.79
N LYS A 63 5.65 0.10 -0.52
CA LYS A 63 6.54 0.66 -1.54
C LYS A 63 6.66 2.19 -1.39
N LYS A 64 5.52 2.88 -1.24
CA LYS A 64 5.47 4.33 -1.00
C LYS A 64 6.21 4.74 0.28
N PHE A 65 5.92 4.06 1.39
CA PHE A 65 6.65 4.28 2.66
C PHE A 65 8.17 4.08 2.47
N THR A 66 8.58 3.03 1.77
CA THR A 66 10.00 2.77 1.51
C THR A 66 10.64 3.92 0.73
N SER A 67 9.97 4.43 -0.31
CA SER A 67 10.49 5.54 -1.10
C SER A 67 10.51 6.89 -0.37
N GLU A 68 9.56 7.14 0.52
CA GLU A 68 9.41 8.44 1.18
C GLU A 68 10.21 8.51 2.49
N GLU A 69 10.12 7.47 3.31
CA GLU A 69 10.68 7.46 4.67
C GLU A 69 12.07 6.84 4.75
N LEU A 70 12.33 5.77 3.99
CA LEU A 70 13.64 5.08 4.03
C LEU A 70 14.64 5.64 3.04
N PHE A 71 14.16 6.19 1.91
CA PHE A 71 15.00 6.74 0.84
C PHE A 71 14.54 8.14 0.40
N PRO A 72 14.48 9.12 1.33
CA PRO A 72 14.01 10.47 1.03
C PRO A 72 14.80 11.12 -0.11
N ASP A 73 14.09 11.91 -0.95
CA ASP A 73 14.66 12.43 -2.20
C ASP A 73 15.90 13.28 -1.95
N ASP A 74 15.97 14.06 -0.86
CA ASP A 74 17.14 14.89 -0.51
C ASP A 74 18.47 14.13 -0.59
N PHE A 75 18.46 12.83 -0.31
CA PHE A 75 19.65 11.98 -0.25
C PHE A 75 19.71 10.91 -1.35
N PHE A 76 18.56 10.52 -1.89
CA PHE A 76 18.46 9.41 -2.83
C PHE A 76 17.68 9.82 -4.07
N LYS A 77 18.14 9.41 -5.25
CA LYS A 77 17.39 9.54 -6.49
C LYS A 77 16.77 8.21 -6.83
N LEU A 78 15.44 8.12 -6.77
CA LEU A 78 14.72 6.96 -7.23
C LEU A 78 14.58 7.02 -8.75
N LYS A 79 14.96 5.93 -9.43
CA LYS A 79 14.71 5.72 -10.84
C LYS A 79 13.56 4.73 -10.95
N SER A 80 12.55 5.07 -11.72
CA SER A 80 11.50 4.12 -12.10
C SER A 80 12.17 2.89 -12.72
N HIS A 81 11.99 1.73 -12.08
CA HIS A 81 12.27 0.45 -12.67
C HIS A 81 10.91 -0.14 -13.02
N ASN A 82 10.58 -0.18 -14.31
CA ASN A 82 9.36 -0.83 -14.79
C ASN A 82 9.52 -2.34 -14.57
N SER A 83 9.19 -2.77 -13.34
CA SER A 83 9.13 -4.15 -12.89
C SER A 83 7.96 -4.81 -13.62
N LEU A 84 8.16 -5.15 -14.90
CA LEU A 84 7.15 -5.82 -15.73
C LEU A 84 6.91 -7.25 -15.22
N LYS A 85 7.82 -7.76 -14.36
CA LYS A 85 7.75 -9.09 -13.75
C LYS A 85 7.63 -8.97 -12.23
N THR A 86 6.80 -9.85 -11.65
CA THR A 86 6.58 -9.97 -10.19
C THR A 86 7.84 -10.25 -9.36
N ASN A 87 8.93 -10.70 -10.01
CA ASN A 87 10.18 -11.12 -9.37
C ASN A 87 11.38 -10.20 -9.69
N GLU A 88 11.12 -8.98 -10.14
CA GLU A 88 12.14 -7.94 -10.28
C GLU A 88 12.08 -6.97 -9.08
N PRO A 89 13.17 -6.26 -8.76
CA PRO A 89 13.17 -5.22 -7.73
C PRO A 89 12.12 -4.13 -8.00
N ASP A 90 11.67 -3.44 -6.95
CA ASP A 90 10.64 -2.40 -7.09
C ASP A 90 11.24 -1.06 -7.51
N TYR A 91 12.46 -0.73 -7.06
CA TYR A 91 13.15 0.49 -7.44
C TYR A 91 14.63 0.25 -7.76
N LEU A 92 15.16 1.04 -8.68
CA LEU A 92 16.59 1.32 -8.78
C LEU A 92 16.84 2.65 -8.08
N ILE A 93 17.75 2.68 -7.11
CA ILE A 93 18.03 3.85 -6.28
C ILE A 93 19.48 4.25 -6.46
N LYS A 94 19.73 5.55 -6.62
CA LYS A 94 21.07 6.14 -6.63
C LYS A 94 21.26 6.99 -5.38
N ASN A 95 22.30 6.70 -4.60
CA ASN A 95 22.73 7.59 -3.54
C ASN A 95 23.32 8.87 -4.16
N LYS A 96 22.74 10.05 -3.86
CA LYS A 96 23.14 11.33 -4.46
C LYS A 96 24.57 11.74 -4.07
N LYS A 97 25.01 11.39 -2.86
CA LYS A 97 26.36 11.72 -2.33
C LYS A 97 27.45 10.83 -2.92
N THR A 98 27.25 9.51 -2.93
CA THR A 98 28.29 8.56 -3.35
C THR A 98 28.21 8.17 -4.81
N GLY A 99 27.09 8.46 -5.48
CA GLY A 99 26.82 8.04 -6.84
C GLY A 99 26.51 6.55 -7.01
N LYS A 100 26.62 5.75 -5.95
CA LYS A 100 26.37 4.30 -5.97
C LYS A 100 24.90 4.00 -6.27
N GLU A 101 24.68 2.98 -7.08
CA GLU A 101 23.35 2.49 -7.43
C GLU A 101 23.10 1.13 -6.80
N PHE A 102 21.85 0.88 -6.43
CA PHE A 102 21.39 -0.39 -5.88
C PHE A 102 19.90 -0.59 -6.16
N PHE A 103 19.49 -1.84 -6.25
CA PHE A 103 18.10 -2.22 -6.37
C PHE A 103 17.49 -2.47 -4.99
N ILE A 104 16.21 -2.16 -4.82
CA ILE A 104 15.46 -2.51 -3.60
C ILE A 104 14.19 -3.29 -3.95
N LYS A 105 13.91 -4.35 -3.21
CA LYS A 105 12.63 -5.06 -3.23
C LYS A 105 11.90 -4.88 -1.91
N CYS A 106 10.63 -4.51 -1.97
CA CYS A 106 9.78 -4.25 -0.82
C CYS A 106 8.98 -5.50 -0.46
N LYS A 107 9.02 -5.90 0.81
CA LYS A 107 8.25 -7.03 1.35
C LYS A 107 7.69 -6.68 2.73
N PHE A 108 6.37 -6.63 2.82
CA PHE A 108 5.67 -6.33 4.08
C PHE A 108 4.91 -7.55 4.63
N ARG A 109 4.91 -7.72 5.95
CA ARG A 109 4.08 -8.69 6.67
C ARG A 109 3.51 -8.06 7.93
N THR A 110 2.21 -8.22 8.16
CA THR A 110 1.59 -7.76 9.42
C THR A 110 1.98 -8.66 10.59
N TYR A 111 2.20 -9.94 10.35
CA TYR A 111 2.52 -10.92 11.39
C TYR A 111 3.53 -11.95 10.89
N LEU A 112 4.22 -12.57 11.84
CA LEU A 112 5.12 -13.69 11.59
C LEU A 112 4.32 -14.98 11.40
N TYR A 113 4.80 -15.84 10.51
CA TYR A 113 4.28 -17.20 10.36
C TYR A 113 5.22 -18.16 11.10
N LYS A 114 4.72 -18.84 12.13
CA LYS A 114 5.51 -19.75 13.00
C LYS A 114 6.80 -19.07 13.52
N GLY A 115 6.67 -17.82 13.99
CA GLY A 115 7.79 -17.02 14.51
C GLY A 115 8.79 -16.52 13.46
N MET A 116 8.52 -16.73 12.17
CA MET A 116 9.41 -16.32 11.08
C MET A 116 8.75 -15.33 10.12
N PHE A 117 9.56 -14.47 9.55
CA PHE A 117 9.21 -13.58 8.45
C PHE A 117 9.27 -14.37 7.14
N ASP A 118 8.12 -14.88 6.70
CA ASP A 118 7.99 -15.65 5.46
C ASP A 118 7.88 -14.71 4.25
N TRP A 119 9.01 -14.38 3.63
CA TRP A 119 9.08 -13.29 2.64
C TRP A 119 8.93 -13.76 1.20
N SER A 120 9.24 -15.01 0.89
CA SER A 120 9.35 -15.48 -0.50
C SER A 120 9.32 -17.00 -0.65
N SER A 121 9.27 -17.49 -1.88
CA SER A 121 9.55 -18.89 -2.22
C SER A 121 11.02 -19.09 -2.63
N LYS A 122 11.45 -20.34 -2.77
CA LYS A 122 12.80 -20.68 -3.22
C LYS A 122 13.08 -20.18 -4.65
N ASP A 123 12.12 -20.32 -5.55
CA ASP A 123 12.27 -19.90 -6.96
C ASP A 123 12.39 -18.39 -7.10
N GLN A 124 11.60 -17.65 -6.30
CA GLN A 124 11.71 -16.20 -6.23
C GLN A 124 13.10 -15.78 -5.71
N LEU A 125 13.57 -16.35 -4.60
CA LEU A 125 14.92 -16.08 -4.08
C LEU A 125 16.00 -16.35 -5.15
N ASN A 126 15.90 -17.46 -5.88
CA ASN A 126 16.82 -17.77 -6.97
C ASN A 126 16.72 -16.75 -8.12
N THR A 127 15.52 -16.29 -8.45
CA THR A 127 15.30 -15.26 -9.48
C THR A 127 16.01 -13.96 -9.12
N TYR A 128 15.90 -13.50 -7.87
CA TYR A 128 16.62 -12.30 -7.42
C TYR A 128 18.13 -12.48 -7.43
N ARG A 129 18.65 -13.67 -7.09
CA ARG A 129 20.09 -13.96 -7.18
C ARG A 129 20.59 -13.92 -8.62
N SER A 130 19.85 -14.54 -9.53
CA SER A 130 20.16 -14.49 -10.96
C SER A 130 20.08 -13.05 -11.50
N PHE A 131 19.10 -12.27 -11.04
CA PHE A 131 18.97 -10.85 -11.38
C PHE A 131 20.19 -10.04 -10.90
N GLU A 132 20.56 -10.12 -9.62
CA GLU A 132 21.73 -9.42 -9.06
C GLU A 132 23.02 -9.80 -9.82
N ASN A 133 23.19 -11.09 -10.10
CA ASN A 133 24.34 -11.60 -10.85
C ASN A 133 24.38 -11.11 -12.31
N LYS A 134 23.23 -10.91 -12.95
CA LYS A 134 23.12 -10.41 -14.32
C LYS A 134 23.38 -8.91 -14.39
N GLU A 135 22.70 -8.14 -13.53
CA GLU A 135 22.75 -6.67 -13.55
C GLU A 135 24.04 -6.11 -12.97
N LYS A 136 24.78 -6.90 -12.17
CA LYS A 136 26.02 -6.47 -11.49
C LYS A 136 25.82 -5.27 -10.55
N ILE A 137 24.57 -5.00 -10.16
CA ILE A 137 24.17 -3.97 -9.21
C ILE A 137 23.60 -4.68 -7.97
N PRO A 138 24.02 -4.33 -6.74
CA PRO A 138 23.52 -4.97 -5.53
C PRO A 138 22.00 -4.87 -5.37
N VAL A 139 21.39 -5.96 -4.93
CA VAL A 139 19.97 -6.03 -4.58
C VAL A 139 19.83 -6.04 -3.06
N TYR A 140 18.96 -5.17 -2.56
CA TYR A 140 18.56 -5.12 -1.16
C TYR A 140 17.08 -5.46 -1.02
N PHE A 141 16.70 -5.90 0.17
CA PHE A 141 15.31 -6.07 0.56
C PHE A 141 14.95 -5.09 1.67
N ALA A 142 13.93 -4.28 1.43
CA ALA A 142 13.22 -3.56 2.48
C ALA A 142 12.15 -4.48 3.06
N PHE A 143 12.30 -4.84 4.33
CA PHE A 143 11.32 -5.62 5.07
C PHE A 143 10.56 -4.73 6.05
N GLY A 144 9.23 -4.77 6.01
CA GLY A 144 8.38 -4.16 7.03
C GLY A 144 7.60 -5.23 7.79
N LEU A 145 7.56 -5.13 9.11
CA LEU A 145 6.91 -6.07 10.01
C LEU A 145 6.03 -5.33 11.03
N GLY A 146 4.81 -5.82 11.25
CA GLY A 146 3.87 -5.23 12.21
C GLY A 146 3.19 -3.98 11.65
N GLY A 147 2.33 -3.36 12.46
CA GLY A 147 1.64 -2.11 12.12
C GLY A 147 0.90 -2.13 10.78
N CYS A 148 0.90 -0.98 10.12
CA CYS A 148 0.34 -0.77 8.79
C CYS A 148 1.42 -0.75 7.72
N ALA A 149 1.06 -1.03 6.47
CA ALA A 149 2.05 -1.05 5.39
C ALA A 149 2.71 0.32 5.15
N ASN A 150 2.03 1.42 5.45
CA ASN A 150 2.56 2.78 5.35
C ASN A 150 3.14 3.29 6.69
N ASP A 151 3.10 2.48 7.74
CA ASP A 151 3.63 2.80 9.07
C ASP A 151 3.91 1.47 9.81
N PRO A 152 4.97 0.75 9.40
CA PRO A 152 5.31 -0.55 9.97
C PRO A 152 5.99 -0.37 11.34
N ASP A 153 5.62 -1.20 12.32
CA ASP A 153 6.24 -1.17 13.65
C ASP A 153 7.77 -1.35 13.58
N HIS A 154 8.23 -2.16 12.62
CA HIS A 154 9.64 -2.42 12.37
C HIS A 154 9.97 -2.40 10.88
N SER A 155 11.06 -1.72 10.54
CA SER A 155 11.64 -1.71 9.19
C SER A 155 13.07 -2.23 9.20
N PHE A 156 13.45 -2.93 8.13
CA PHE A 156 14.79 -3.49 7.95
C PHE A 156 15.24 -3.33 6.50
N ILE A 157 16.55 -3.15 6.28
CA ILE A 157 17.17 -3.21 4.95
C ILE A 157 18.27 -4.26 4.98
N MET A 158 18.12 -5.31 4.19
CA MET A 158 19.06 -6.43 4.18
C MET A 158 19.57 -6.69 2.75
N PRO A 159 20.89 -6.75 2.52
CA PRO A 159 21.43 -7.09 1.21
C PRO A 159 21.13 -8.55 0.86
N LEU A 160 20.74 -8.81 -0.39
CA LEU A 160 20.38 -10.14 -0.89
C LEU A 160 21.47 -11.18 -0.64
N LYS A 161 22.75 -10.80 -0.80
CA LYS A 161 23.92 -11.66 -0.51
C LYS A 161 23.95 -12.23 0.91
N LYS A 162 23.26 -11.60 1.87
CA LYS A 162 23.16 -12.07 3.26
C LYS A 162 21.91 -12.92 3.51
N ILE A 163 20.93 -12.92 2.61
CA ILE A 163 19.67 -13.66 2.76
C ILE A 163 19.85 -15.10 2.29
N LYS A 164 20.01 -16.01 3.26
CA LYS A 164 20.20 -17.44 2.99
C LYS A 164 18.90 -18.21 2.80
N TYR A 165 17.84 -17.81 3.51
CA TYR A 165 16.59 -18.59 3.61
C TYR A 165 15.37 -17.73 3.24
N CYS A 166 14.33 -18.40 2.73
CA CYS A 166 13.05 -17.78 2.35
C CYS A 166 12.17 -17.39 3.56
N ARG A 167 12.56 -17.84 4.75
CA ARG A 167 11.95 -17.50 6.04
C ARG A 167 13.05 -17.07 6.99
N LEU A 168 12.86 -15.95 7.69
CA LEU A 168 13.88 -15.37 8.56
C LEU A 168 13.34 -15.22 9.98
N TYR A 169 14.09 -15.69 10.98
CA TYR A 169 13.79 -15.33 12.36
C TYR A 169 14.09 -13.84 12.59
N PRO A 170 13.29 -13.13 13.41
CA PRO A 170 13.54 -11.72 13.74
C PRO A 170 14.97 -11.45 14.23
N PHE A 171 15.58 -12.38 14.96
CA PHE A 171 16.97 -12.27 15.40
C PHE A 171 17.97 -12.13 14.24
N VAL A 172 17.70 -12.74 13.07
CA VAL A 172 18.54 -12.58 11.87
C VAL A 172 18.40 -11.19 11.28
N LEU A 173 17.24 -10.56 11.46
CA LEU A 173 16.94 -9.21 10.96
C LEU A 173 17.47 -8.10 11.87
N LYS A 174 17.82 -8.41 13.13
CA LYS A 174 18.17 -7.41 14.15
C LYS A 174 19.28 -6.45 13.71
N ASP A 175 20.31 -6.97 13.03
CA ASP A 175 21.48 -6.20 12.59
C ASP A 175 21.18 -5.33 11.35
N TRP A 176 19.99 -5.50 10.77
CA TRP A 176 19.51 -4.81 9.57
C TRP A 176 18.39 -3.82 9.88
N LYS A 177 18.07 -3.61 11.16
CA LYS A 177 16.98 -2.74 11.60
C LYS A 177 17.27 -1.28 11.25
N ILE A 178 16.26 -0.61 10.72
CA ILE A 178 16.28 0.82 10.46
C ILE A 178 15.48 1.53 11.54
N SER A 179 16.11 2.48 12.22
CA SER A 179 15.42 3.42 13.12
C SER A 179 15.73 4.87 12.75
N THR A 180 16.82 5.10 12.02
CA THR A 180 17.20 6.42 11.52
C THR A 180 17.76 6.34 10.11
N LEU A 181 17.83 7.48 9.43
CA LEU A 181 18.49 7.60 8.13
C LEU A 181 19.99 7.22 8.18
N SER A 182 20.64 7.41 9.33
CA SER A 182 22.04 6.99 9.54
C SER A 182 22.21 5.48 9.33
N ASP A 183 21.23 4.68 9.77
CA ASP A 183 21.29 3.23 9.65
C ASP A 183 21.17 2.78 8.19
N VAL A 184 20.34 3.48 7.40
CA VAL A 184 20.26 3.28 5.95
C VAL A 184 21.64 3.49 5.31
N PHE A 185 22.31 4.59 5.64
CA PHE A 185 23.64 4.87 5.10
C PHE A 185 24.69 3.85 5.53
N LYS A 186 24.67 3.39 6.78
CA LYS A 186 25.59 2.34 7.26
C LYS A 186 25.43 1.06 6.44
N ILE A 187 24.19 0.63 6.21
CA ILE A 187 23.89 -0.62 5.51
C ILE A 187 24.21 -0.53 4.01
N ILE A 188 23.88 0.58 3.35
CA ILE A 188 24.07 0.73 1.90
C ILE A 188 25.53 1.02 1.54
N ASN A 189 26.30 1.66 2.43
CA ASN A 189 27.70 2.03 2.15
C ASN A 189 28.74 1.03 2.67
N GLY A 190 28.39 0.18 3.65
CA GLY A 190 29.24 -0.88 4.20
C GLY A 190 29.34 -2.12 3.31
#